data_AF-A0A1G1YMQ1-F1
#
_entry.id   AF-A0A1G1YMQ1-F1
#
_cell.length_a   1.000
_cell.length_b   1.000
_cell.length_c   1.000
_cell.angle_alpha   90.00
_cell.angle_beta   90.00
_cell.angle_gamma   90.00
#
_symmetry.space_group_name_H-M   'P 1'
#
loop_
_entity.id
_entity.type
_entity.pdbx_description
1 polymer ?
#
loop_
_entity_poly.entity_id
_entity_poly.type
_entity_poly.pdbx_seq_one_letter_code
_entity_poly.pdbx_strand_id
1 'polypeptide(L)'
;MADIRRLSWLMSRERTIEDVASGDISLVVKALVDEQAMRPKLVQELGRFPRVLVEYIGASEYTKERLGKFHARSESYFSGGSYGDCIKYFSKRKDKGAELLARKCRYATQLVKLFDFYMEKGIGKRFTQSYMVYDTDARKDDSIHRMGMQLVRGVRKRYDISMEDIVGIVADVRPAIREYYCSPEQQYQRRGNVAFLDFGKK
;
A
#
# COMPACT_ATOMS: atom_id res chain seq x y z
N MET A 1 -16.84 22.12 -0.71
CA MET A 1 -17.26 20.69 -0.63
C MET A 1 -17.42 20.02 -2.00
N ALA A 2 -17.82 20.73 -3.06
CA ALA A 2 -17.85 20.20 -4.42
C ALA A 2 -16.44 19.88 -4.97
N ASP A 3 -15.44 20.68 -4.63
CA ASP A 3 -14.06 20.52 -5.16
C ASP A 3 -13.32 19.28 -4.65
N ILE A 4 -13.55 18.84 -3.42
CA ILE A 4 -12.85 17.69 -2.84
C ILE A 4 -13.38 16.36 -3.43
N ARG A 5 -14.70 16.29 -3.70
CA ARG A 5 -15.28 15.15 -4.43
C ARG A 5 -14.78 15.11 -5.87
N ARG A 6 -14.51 16.26 -6.48
CA ARG A 6 -13.93 16.40 -7.82
C ARG A 6 -12.47 15.94 -7.86
N LEU A 7 -11.67 16.22 -6.82
CA LEU A 7 -10.29 15.73 -6.68
C LEU A 7 -10.23 14.20 -6.49
N SER A 8 -11.09 13.65 -5.62
CA SER A 8 -11.22 12.19 -5.47
C SER A 8 -11.66 11.48 -6.76
N TRP A 9 -12.43 12.16 -7.61
CA TRP A 9 -12.87 11.67 -8.92
C TRP A 9 -11.79 11.83 -10.01
N LEU A 10 -11.03 12.93 -10.00
CA LEU A 10 -9.92 13.16 -10.93
C LEU A 10 -8.77 12.16 -10.75
N MET A 11 -8.53 11.71 -9.52
CA MET A 11 -7.42 10.80 -9.19
C MET A 11 -7.76 9.30 -9.37
N SER A 12 -9.03 8.96 -9.66
CA SER A 12 -9.48 7.55 -9.79
C SER A 12 -9.40 7.00 -11.22
N ARG A 13 -8.99 7.80 -12.21
CA ARG A 13 -8.75 7.35 -13.59
C ARG A 13 -7.28 7.52 -13.94
N GLU A 14 -6.75 6.56 -14.69
CA GLU A 14 -5.51 6.71 -15.45
C GLU A 14 -5.69 7.88 -16.44
N ARG A 15 -5.40 9.09 -15.97
CA ARG A 15 -5.19 10.25 -16.84
C ARG A 15 -3.71 10.58 -16.81
N THR A 16 -3.14 10.81 -17.98
CA THR A 16 -1.80 11.37 -18.14
C THR A 16 -1.76 12.74 -17.46
N ILE A 17 -0.58 13.15 -17.00
CA ILE A 17 -0.32 14.41 -16.27
C ILE A 17 -0.87 15.65 -17.00
N GLU A 18 -1.09 15.53 -18.32
CA GLU A 18 -1.64 16.54 -19.23
C GLU A 18 -3.09 16.96 -18.93
N ASP A 19 -3.86 16.14 -18.19
CA ASP A 19 -5.26 16.43 -17.85
C ASP A 19 -5.47 17.16 -16.51
N VAL A 20 -4.39 17.43 -15.75
CA VAL A 20 -4.46 18.06 -14.43
C VAL A 20 -4.28 19.57 -14.58
N ALA A 21 -5.31 20.35 -14.25
CA ALA A 21 -5.20 21.81 -14.30
C ALA A 21 -4.12 22.31 -13.32
N SER A 22 -3.32 23.30 -13.73
CA SER A 22 -2.26 23.89 -12.90
C SER A 22 -2.75 24.35 -11.52
N GLY A 23 -4.02 24.79 -11.43
CA GLY A 23 -4.66 25.16 -10.16
C GLY A 23 -4.83 24.00 -9.17
N ASP A 24 -5.08 22.78 -9.66
CA ASP A 24 -5.24 21.60 -8.81
C ASP A 24 -3.90 21.14 -8.23
N ILE A 25 -2.83 21.26 -9.02
CA ILE A 25 -1.46 20.97 -8.57
C ILE A 25 -1.06 21.95 -7.45
N SER A 26 -1.33 23.24 -7.64
CA SER A 26 -1.02 24.28 -6.65
C SER A 26 -1.72 24.04 -5.31
N LEU A 27 -2.99 23.58 -5.33
CA LEU A 27 -3.74 23.25 -4.12
C LEU A 27 -3.19 22.04 -3.38
N VAL A 28 -2.80 20.97 -4.10
CA VAL A 28 -2.20 19.77 -3.49
C VAL A 28 -0.85 20.11 -2.87
N VAL A 29 -0.01 20.88 -3.56
CA VAL A 29 1.29 21.32 -3.04
C VAL A 29 1.11 22.17 -1.79
N LYS A 30 0.19 23.13 -1.80
CA LYS A 30 -0.11 23.94 -0.62
C LYS A 30 -0.59 23.09 0.56
N ALA A 31 -1.55 22.20 0.32
CA ALA A 31 -2.06 21.32 1.36
C ALA A 31 -0.98 20.38 1.93
N LEU A 32 -0.06 19.89 1.09
CA LEU A 32 1.09 19.12 1.53
C LEU A 32 2.05 19.93 2.39
N VAL A 33 2.36 21.17 2.00
CA VAL A 33 3.21 22.08 2.79
C VAL A 33 2.59 22.38 4.15
N ASP A 34 1.30 22.70 4.17
CA ASP A 34 0.56 22.96 5.41
C ASP A 34 0.55 21.73 6.33
N GLU A 35 0.28 20.54 5.78
CA GLU A 35 0.32 19.28 6.54
C GLU A 35 1.73 18.92 7.01
N GLN A 36 2.76 19.18 6.21
CA GLN A 36 4.16 18.95 6.60
C GLN A 36 4.56 19.87 7.76
N ALA A 37 4.08 21.11 7.79
CA ALA A 37 4.31 22.03 8.90
C ALA A 37 3.55 21.61 10.17
N MET A 38 2.30 21.18 10.04
CA MET A 38 1.47 20.79 11.18
C MET A 38 1.81 19.41 11.75
N ARG A 39 2.14 18.44 10.90
CA ARG A 39 2.26 17.01 11.25
C ARG A 39 3.46 16.34 10.54
N PRO A 40 4.69 16.87 10.69
CA PRO A 40 5.84 16.46 9.89
C PRO A 40 6.13 14.96 9.95
N LYS A 41 6.04 14.35 11.14
CA LYS A 41 6.32 12.91 11.32
C LYS A 41 5.28 12.02 10.63
N LEU A 42 4.00 12.41 10.67
CA LEU A 42 2.94 11.64 10.00
C LEU A 42 3.09 11.72 8.48
N VAL A 43 3.36 12.91 7.96
CA VAL A 43 3.61 13.10 6.52
C VAL A 43 4.84 12.34 6.07
N GLN A 44 5.93 12.35 6.85
CA GLN A 44 7.13 11.56 6.56
C GLN A 44 6.85 10.06 6.48
N GLU A 45 6.07 9.52 7.43
CA GLU A 45 5.76 8.10 7.47
C GLU A 45 4.84 7.68 6.31
N LEU A 46 3.84 8.50 5.97
CA LEU A 46 2.98 8.29 4.81
C LEU A 46 3.73 8.50 3.49
N GLY A 47 4.71 9.40 3.46
CA GLY A 47 5.56 9.70 2.31
C GLY A 47 6.40 8.52 1.82
N ARG A 48 6.49 7.45 2.62
CA ARG A 48 7.01 6.14 2.16
C ARG A 48 6.20 5.56 1.01
N PHE A 49 4.92 5.92 0.87
CA PHE A 49 4.04 5.47 -0.18
C PHE A 49 3.31 6.68 -0.79
N PRO A 50 3.80 7.25 -1.90
CA PRO A 50 3.29 8.50 -2.46
C PRO A 50 1.77 8.51 -2.67
N ARG A 51 1.20 7.41 -3.19
CA ARG A 51 -0.25 7.28 -3.38
C ARG A 51 -1.05 7.39 -2.07
N VAL A 52 -0.55 6.77 -0.99
CA VAL A 52 -1.21 6.85 0.32
C VAL A 52 -1.11 8.26 0.90
N LEU A 53 0.03 8.93 0.70
CA LEU A 53 0.19 10.33 1.08
C LEU A 53 -0.80 11.23 0.34
N VAL A 54 -0.98 11.04 -0.97
CA VAL A 54 -1.95 11.82 -1.77
C VAL A 54 -3.38 11.60 -1.26
N GLU A 55 -3.77 10.36 -0.99
CA GLU A 55 -5.07 10.05 -0.40
C GLU A 55 -5.27 10.71 0.98
N TYR A 56 -4.21 10.80 1.79
CA TYR A 56 -4.23 11.51 3.06
C TYR A 56 -4.42 13.03 2.87
N ILE A 57 -3.72 13.65 1.93
CA ILE A 57 -3.87 15.08 1.63
C ILE A 57 -5.29 15.40 1.17
N GLY A 58 -5.90 14.52 0.37
CA GLY A 58 -7.29 14.62 -0.06
C GLY A 58 -8.34 14.20 0.99
N ALA A 59 -7.94 13.69 2.14
CA ALA A 59 -8.87 13.25 3.18
C ALA A 59 -9.58 14.41 3.88
N SER A 60 -10.67 14.11 4.58
CA SER A 60 -11.36 15.12 5.40
C SER A 60 -10.48 15.62 6.53
N GLU A 61 -10.64 16.88 6.94
CA GLU A 61 -9.93 17.46 8.09
C GLU A 61 -10.13 16.63 9.37
N TYR A 62 -11.34 16.08 9.56
CA TYR A 62 -11.61 15.14 10.64
C TYR A 62 -10.69 13.91 10.57
N THR A 63 -10.56 13.26 9.42
CA THR A 63 -9.66 12.12 9.23
C THR A 63 -8.21 12.50 9.51
N LYS A 64 -7.73 13.63 8.98
CA LYS A 64 -6.35 14.11 9.19
C LYS A 64 -6.07 14.37 10.67
N GLU A 65 -6.96 15.04 11.37
CA GLU A 65 -6.83 15.33 12.80
C GLU A 65 -6.79 14.04 13.64
N ARG A 66 -7.63 13.06 13.31
CA ARG A 66 -7.70 11.76 13.98
C ARG A 66 -6.42 10.95 13.77
N LEU A 67 -5.92 10.91 12.53
CA LEU A 67 -4.66 10.24 12.21
C LEU A 67 -3.49 10.91 12.96
N GLY A 68 -3.42 12.24 12.94
CA GLY A 68 -2.42 13.04 13.65
C GLY A 68 -2.44 12.83 15.17
N LYS A 69 -3.62 12.87 15.79
CA LYS A 69 -3.81 12.64 17.23
C LYS A 69 -3.37 11.24 17.66
N PHE A 70 -3.63 10.22 16.84
CA PHE A 70 -3.15 8.87 17.14
C PHE A 70 -1.63 8.79 16.95
N HIS A 71 -1.08 9.35 15.88
CA HIS A 71 0.37 9.29 15.59
C HIS A 71 1.20 9.99 16.66
N ALA A 72 0.73 11.11 17.20
CA ALA A 72 1.39 11.79 18.32
C ALA A 72 1.42 10.95 19.61
N ARG A 73 0.53 9.95 19.76
CA ARG A 73 0.38 9.14 20.97
C ARG A 73 0.98 7.73 20.85
N SER A 74 1.26 7.26 19.63
CA SER A 74 1.76 5.91 19.38
C SER A 74 2.75 5.93 18.22
N GLU A 75 4.04 5.77 18.55
CA GLU A 75 5.17 5.82 17.60
C GLU A 75 5.19 4.63 16.61
N SER A 76 4.54 3.50 16.93
CA SER A 76 4.51 2.29 16.10
C SER A 76 3.29 2.19 15.17
N TYR A 77 2.91 3.30 14.55
CA TYR A 77 1.63 3.49 13.88
C TYR A 77 1.33 2.46 12.77
N PHE A 78 2.23 2.26 11.81
CA PHE A 78 1.95 1.40 10.65
C PHE A 78 2.72 0.07 10.67
N SER A 79 3.75 -0.04 11.51
CA SER A 79 4.69 -1.17 11.56
C SER A 79 4.20 -2.39 12.37
N GLY A 80 3.06 -2.29 13.06
CA GLY A 80 2.40 -3.45 13.69
C GLY A 80 3.07 -3.96 14.97
N GLY A 81 3.72 -3.08 15.73
CA GLY A 81 4.25 -3.40 17.06
C GLY A 81 3.16 -3.76 18.09
N SER A 82 3.59 -4.37 19.20
CA SER A 82 2.76 -4.91 20.29
C SER A 82 1.93 -3.87 21.05
N TYR A 83 2.20 -2.57 20.88
CA TYR A 83 1.43 -1.47 21.47
C TYR A 83 0.69 -0.67 20.39
N GLY A 84 -0.64 -0.64 20.50
CA GLY A 84 -1.49 0.25 19.71
C GLY A 84 -1.65 -0.17 18.25
N ASP A 85 -2.47 -1.18 17.99
CA ASP A 85 -2.89 -1.47 16.62
C ASP A 85 -3.80 -0.34 16.08
N CYS A 86 -3.23 0.55 15.26
CA CYS A 86 -3.93 1.69 14.66
C CYS A 86 -5.23 1.26 13.95
N ILE A 87 -5.19 0.13 13.25
CA ILE A 87 -6.32 -0.45 12.54
C ILE A 87 -7.44 -0.80 13.54
N LYS A 88 -7.10 -1.49 14.64
CA LYS A 88 -8.06 -1.83 15.70
C LYS A 88 -8.61 -0.58 16.38
N TYR A 89 -7.80 0.45 16.58
CA TYR A 89 -8.24 1.72 17.17
C TYR A 89 -9.29 2.41 16.28
N PHE A 90 -9.01 2.59 14.99
CA PHE A 90 -9.95 3.24 14.07
C PHE A 90 -11.20 2.40 13.84
N SER A 91 -11.05 1.07 13.79
CA SER A 91 -12.18 0.14 13.69
C SER A 91 -13.13 0.26 14.88
N LYS A 92 -12.61 0.30 16.12
CA LYS A 92 -13.43 0.52 17.34
C LYS A 92 -14.14 1.88 17.33
N ARG A 93 -13.53 2.89 16.71
CA ARG A 93 -14.06 4.26 16.60
C ARG A 93 -14.99 4.43 15.38
N LYS A 94 -15.18 3.40 14.56
CA LYS A 94 -15.93 3.43 13.29
C LYS A 94 -15.41 4.49 12.29
N ASP A 95 -14.12 4.80 12.35
CA ASP A 95 -13.46 5.78 11.48
C ASP A 95 -12.92 5.08 10.23
N LYS A 96 -13.79 4.86 9.24
CA LYS A 96 -13.46 4.05 8.06
C LYS A 96 -12.34 4.66 7.21
N GLY A 97 -12.29 6.00 7.10
CA GLY A 97 -11.26 6.67 6.30
C GLY A 97 -9.87 6.51 6.90
N ALA A 98 -9.73 6.76 8.21
CA ALA A 98 -8.47 6.56 8.91
C ALA A 98 -8.06 5.09 8.94
N GLU A 99 -9.02 4.18 9.14
CA GLU A 99 -8.78 2.73 9.11
C GLU A 99 -8.25 2.27 7.74
N LEU A 100 -8.82 2.76 6.64
CA LEU A 100 -8.41 2.40 5.29
C LEU A 100 -6.98 2.85 4.98
N LEU A 101 -6.64 4.10 5.28
CA LEU A 101 -5.28 4.63 5.11
C LEU A 101 -4.25 3.85 5.94
N ALA A 102 -4.61 3.52 7.18
CA ALA A 102 -3.81 2.68 8.06
C ALA A 102 -3.55 1.28 7.48
N ARG A 103 -4.59 0.65 6.89
CA ARG A 103 -4.47 -0.64 6.20
C ARG A 103 -3.57 -0.56 4.99
N LYS A 104 -3.78 0.41 4.10
CA LYS A 104 -2.97 0.61 2.89
C LYS A 104 -1.48 0.70 3.21
N CYS A 105 -1.11 1.57 4.15
CA CYS A 105 0.29 1.75 4.54
C CYS A 105 0.89 0.48 5.18
N ARG A 106 0.15 -0.20 6.08
CA ARG A 106 0.62 -1.45 6.70
C ARG A 106 0.80 -2.55 5.66
N TYR A 107 -0.20 -2.78 4.83
CA TYR A 107 -0.18 -3.85 3.83
C TYR A 107 0.90 -3.59 2.78
N ALA A 108 1.10 -2.35 2.35
CA ALA A 108 2.19 -1.98 1.45
C ALA A 108 3.56 -2.24 2.09
N THR A 109 3.74 -1.87 3.37
CA THR A 109 4.97 -2.17 4.13
C THR A 109 5.24 -3.67 4.22
N GLN A 110 4.20 -4.45 4.51
CA GLN A 110 4.30 -5.91 4.56
C GLN A 110 4.67 -6.49 3.20
N LEU A 111 4.02 -6.01 2.13
CA LEU A 111 4.27 -6.49 0.78
C LEU A 111 5.68 -6.13 0.29
N VAL A 112 6.21 -4.95 0.62
CA VAL A 112 7.62 -4.59 0.33
C VAL A 112 8.57 -5.63 0.95
N LYS A 113 8.40 -5.94 2.24
CA LYS A 113 9.26 -6.92 2.93
C LYS A 113 9.14 -8.32 2.35
N LEU A 114 7.92 -8.75 2.01
CA LEU A 114 7.67 -10.04 1.37
C LEU A 114 8.29 -10.10 -0.03
N PHE A 115 8.27 -8.99 -0.76
CA PHE A 115 8.85 -8.89 -2.09
C PHE A 115 10.38 -8.87 -2.03
N ASP A 116 10.98 -8.12 -1.09
CA ASP A 116 12.43 -8.12 -0.88
C ASP A 116 12.92 -9.54 -0.53
N PHE A 117 12.20 -10.27 0.34
CA PHE A 117 12.49 -11.68 0.63
C PHE A 117 12.37 -12.58 -0.62
N TYR A 118 11.35 -12.36 -1.45
CA TYR A 118 11.18 -13.08 -2.71
C TYR A 118 12.36 -12.83 -3.67
N MET A 119 12.85 -11.59 -3.77
CA MET A 119 14.01 -11.28 -4.60
C MET A 119 15.28 -11.98 -4.13
N GLU A 120 15.41 -12.26 -2.83
CA GLU A 120 16.57 -12.96 -2.27
C GLU A 120 16.48 -14.49 -2.38
N LYS A 121 15.29 -15.07 -2.17
CA LYS A 121 15.10 -16.53 -1.97
C LYS A 121 14.12 -17.18 -2.93
N GLY A 122 13.32 -16.38 -3.64
CA GLY A 122 12.15 -16.83 -4.40
C GLY A 122 12.28 -16.70 -5.92
N ILE A 123 13.33 -16.08 -6.45
CA ILE A 123 13.53 -15.92 -7.90
C ILE A 123 13.44 -17.28 -8.60
N GLY A 124 12.62 -17.36 -9.64
CA GLY A 124 12.27 -18.60 -10.35
C GLY A 124 10.91 -19.19 -9.96
N LYS A 125 10.32 -18.76 -8.84
CA LYS A 125 8.93 -19.07 -8.46
C LYS A 125 8.01 -17.91 -8.82
N ARG A 126 6.70 -18.14 -8.91
CA ARG A 126 5.73 -17.06 -9.14
C ARG A 126 5.41 -16.33 -7.83
N PHE A 127 5.64 -15.02 -7.78
CA PHE A 127 5.26 -14.20 -6.62
C PHE A 127 3.74 -14.02 -6.60
N THR A 128 3.07 -14.81 -5.76
CA THR A 128 1.61 -14.90 -5.68
C THR A 128 1.17 -14.91 -4.22
N GLN A 129 -0.12 -14.71 -3.95
CA GLN A 129 -0.66 -14.91 -2.60
C GLN A 129 -0.38 -16.34 -2.08
N SER A 130 -0.39 -17.34 -2.95
CA SER A 130 -0.04 -18.71 -2.59
C SER A 130 1.42 -18.86 -2.21
N TYR A 131 2.34 -18.17 -2.89
CA TYR A 131 3.75 -18.12 -2.50
C TYR A 131 3.91 -17.56 -1.09
N MET A 132 3.27 -16.41 -0.80
CA MET A 132 3.34 -15.76 0.52
C MET A 132 2.84 -16.63 1.68
N VAL A 133 2.00 -17.62 1.39
CA VAL A 133 1.34 -18.46 2.41
C VAL A 133 1.92 -19.87 2.49
N TYR A 134 2.23 -20.48 1.35
CA TYR A 134 2.50 -21.92 1.27
C TYR A 134 3.93 -22.25 0.81
N ASP A 135 4.70 -21.28 0.32
CA ASP A 135 6.07 -21.55 -0.14
C ASP A 135 6.95 -22.08 0.99
N THR A 136 7.79 -23.06 0.67
CA THR A 136 8.63 -23.74 1.65
C THR A 136 9.66 -22.81 2.29
N ASP A 137 10.27 -21.91 1.52
CA ASP A 137 11.30 -21.02 2.05
C ASP A 137 10.67 -19.87 2.84
N ALA A 138 9.53 -19.35 2.38
CA ALA A 138 8.73 -18.41 3.16
C ALA A 138 8.27 -19.01 4.51
N ARG A 139 7.92 -20.31 4.55
CA ARG A 139 7.50 -21.02 5.76
C ARG A 139 8.63 -21.32 6.75
N LYS A 140 9.88 -21.37 6.29
CA LYS A 140 11.05 -21.54 7.18
C LYS A 140 11.35 -20.28 7.97
N ASP A 141 10.97 -19.11 7.44
CA ASP A 141 11.07 -17.84 8.14
C ASP A 141 9.72 -17.49 8.79
N ASP A 142 9.61 -17.70 10.09
CA ASP A 142 8.39 -17.48 10.86
C ASP A 142 7.84 -16.04 10.75
N SER A 143 8.73 -15.04 10.60
CA SER A 143 8.35 -13.65 10.49
C SER A 143 7.71 -13.38 9.13
N ILE A 144 8.37 -13.83 8.07
CA ILE A 144 7.88 -13.73 6.68
C ILE A 144 6.58 -14.52 6.50
N HIS A 145 6.52 -15.75 6.99
CA HIS A 145 5.32 -16.57 6.92
C HIS A 145 4.12 -15.91 7.61
N ARG A 146 4.31 -15.43 8.85
CA ARG A 146 3.26 -14.73 9.60
C ARG A 146 2.82 -13.46 8.88
N MET A 147 3.75 -12.71 8.30
CA MET A 147 3.47 -11.49 7.55
C MET A 147 2.64 -11.78 6.30
N GLY A 148 3.01 -12.79 5.52
CA GLY A 148 2.26 -13.24 4.35
C GLY A 148 0.84 -13.67 4.71
N MET A 149 0.70 -14.46 5.78
CA MET A 149 -0.59 -14.88 6.31
C MET A 149 -1.47 -13.71 6.76
N GLN A 150 -0.90 -12.74 7.46
CA GLN A 150 -1.63 -11.55 7.92
C GLN A 150 -2.08 -10.69 6.75
N LEU A 151 -1.21 -10.44 5.78
CA LEU A 151 -1.52 -9.66 4.58
C LEU A 151 -2.65 -10.31 3.77
N VAL A 152 -2.48 -11.59 3.39
CA VAL A 152 -3.46 -12.29 2.55
C VAL A 152 -4.82 -12.42 3.24
N ARG A 153 -4.86 -12.78 4.53
CA ARG A 153 -6.12 -12.81 5.29
C ARG A 153 -6.74 -11.42 5.45
N GLY A 154 -5.89 -10.40 5.63
CA GLY A 154 -6.32 -9.03 5.83
C GLY A 154 -7.01 -8.44 4.61
N VAL A 155 -6.49 -8.72 3.41
CA VAL A 155 -7.06 -8.31 2.13
C VAL A 155 -8.32 -9.13 1.80
N ARG A 156 -8.27 -10.47 1.92
CA ARG A 156 -9.43 -11.33 1.58
C ARG A 156 -10.69 -11.09 2.39
N LYS A 157 -10.57 -10.59 3.62
CA LYS A 157 -11.71 -10.31 4.50
C LYS A 157 -12.44 -9.03 4.14
N ARG A 158 -11.96 -8.28 3.15
CA ARG A 158 -12.38 -6.90 2.90
C ARG A 158 -12.64 -6.63 1.43
N TYR A 159 -13.64 -5.79 1.19
CA TYR A 159 -14.05 -5.35 -0.14
C TYR A 159 -13.55 -3.94 -0.50
N ASP A 160 -13.00 -3.21 0.48
CA ASP A 160 -12.50 -1.83 0.32
C ASP A 160 -11.01 -1.75 -0.04
N ILE A 161 -10.32 -2.90 -0.12
CA ILE A 161 -8.90 -2.98 -0.47
C ILE A 161 -8.57 -4.35 -1.07
N SER A 162 -8.09 -4.38 -2.31
CA SER A 162 -7.66 -5.60 -3.00
C SER A 162 -6.15 -5.81 -2.91
N MET A 163 -5.64 -6.97 -3.33
CA MET A 163 -4.19 -7.20 -3.35
C MET A 163 -3.55 -6.39 -4.47
N GLU A 164 -4.26 -6.26 -5.58
CA GLU A 164 -3.91 -5.49 -6.75
C GLU A 164 -3.73 -4.00 -6.40
N ASP A 165 -4.60 -3.45 -5.53
CA ASP A 165 -4.43 -2.10 -4.98
C ASP A 165 -3.12 -1.97 -4.20
N ILE A 166 -2.78 -2.96 -3.36
CA ILE A 166 -1.54 -2.95 -2.57
C ILE A 166 -0.31 -3.06 -3.48
N VAL A 167 -0.37 -3.93 -4.50
CA VAL A 167 0.69 -4.05 -5.51
C VAL A 167 0.87 -2.73 -6.25
N GLY A 168 -0.22 -2.03 -6.61
CA GLY A 168 -0.17 -0.70 -7.19
C GLY A 168 0.55 0.32 -6.31
N ILE A 169 0.23 0.35 -5.01
CA ILE A 169 0.90 1.21 -4.03
C ILE A 169 2.39 0.88 -3.92
N VAL A 170 2.75 -0.41 -3.84
CA VAL A 170 4.15 -0.84 -3.70
C VAL A 170 4.93 -0.58 -4.99
N ALA A 171 4.31 -0.70 -6.15
CA ALA A 171 4.97 -0.47 -7.43
C ALA A 171 5.45 0.97 -7.61
N ASP A 172 4.85 1.94 -6.91
CA ASP A 172 5.30 3.34 -6.91
C ASP A 172 6.70 3.49 -6.27
N VAL A 173 7.15 2.54 -5.43
CA VAL A 173 8.45 2.55 -4.73
C VAL A 173 9.34 1.32 -4.99
N ARG A 174 8.76 0.26 -5.53
CA ARG A 174 9.42 -0.97 -5.97
C ARG A 174 8.83 -1.40 -7.31
N PRO A 175 9.15 -0.72 -8.43
CA PRO A 175 8.51 -0.95 -9.72
C PRO A 175 8.60 -2.40 -10.23
N ALA A 176 9.71 -3.08 -9.92
CA ALA A 176 9.97 -4.47 -10.30
C ALA A 176 8.84 -5.43 -9.88
N ILE A 177 8.10 -5.13 -8.81
CA ILE A 177 6.99 -5.99 -8.37
C ILE A 177 5.94 -6.22 -9.48
N ARG A 178 5.79 -5.29 -10.43
CA ARG A 178 4.87 -5.43 -11.56
C ARG A 178 5.22 -6.59 -12.50
N GLU A 179 6.50 -6.92 -12.60
CA GLU A 179 6.97 -8.00 -13.48
C GLU A 179 6.81 -9.38 -12.82
N TYR A 180 6.98 -9.44 -11.50
CA TYR A 180 7.00 -10.69 -10.75
C TYR A 180 5.65 -11.06 -10.14
N TYR A 181 4.83 -10.08 -9.76
CA TYR A 181 3.53 -10.36 -9.17
C TYR A 181 2.56 -10.89 -10.22
N CYS A 182 2.06 -12.09 -9.98
CA CYS A 182 1.04 -12.72 -10.83
C CYS A 182 -0.29 -12.72 -10.09
N SER A 183 -1.28 -11.96 -10.58
CA SER A 183 -2.63 -12.02 -10.02
C SER A 183 -3.27 -13.41 -10.28
N PRO A 184 -4.26 -13.82 -9.47
CA PRO A 184 -5.00 -15.06 -9.71
C PRO A 184 -5.64 -15.12 -11.11
N GLU A 185 -6.08 -13.98 -11.65
CA GLU A 185 -6.69 -13.86 -12.97
C GLU A 185 -5.67 -14.07 -14.11
N GLN A 186 -4.42 -13.61 -13.91
CA GLN A 186 -3.32 -13.84 -14.85
C GLN A 186 -2.85 -15.31 -14.88
N GLN A 187 -3.16 -16.11 -13.85
CA GLN A 187 -2.88 -17.55 -13.88
C GLN A 187 -3.69 -18.28 -14.97
N TYR A 188 -4.86 -17.75 -15.34
CA TYR A 188 -5.72 -18.34 -16.37
C TYR A 188 -5.35 -17.89 -17.80
N GLN A 189 -4.75 -16.71 -17.98
CA GLN A 189 -4.37 -16.22 -19.31
C GLN A 189 -2.99 -16.75 -19.78
N ARG A 190 -2.05 -17.01 -18.87
CA ARG A 190 -0.69 -17.54 -19.21
C ARG A 190 -0.60 -19.08 -19.22
N ARG A 191 -1.67 -19.78 -19.65
CA ARG A 191 -1.54 -21.16 -20.16
C ARG A 191 -1.19 -21.21 -21.65
N GLY A 192 -1.16 -20.06 -22.33
CA GLY A 192 -0.47 -19.90 -23.61
C GLY A 192 0.99 -19.51 -23.38
N ASN A 193 1.89 -20.43 -23.76
CA ASN A 193 3.35 -20.28 -23.92
C ASN A 193 3.97 -18.92 -23.61
N VAL A 194 4.80 -18.85 -22.56
CA VAL A 194 5.91 -17.90 -22.52
C VAL A 194 7.12 -18.64 -21.97
N ALA A 195 8.10 -18.88 -22.85
CA ALA A 195 9.45 -19.27 -22.47
C ALA A 195 10.03 -18.16 -21.60
N PHE A 196 10.47 -18.51 -20.39
CA PHE A 196 11.28 -17.60 -19.60
C PHE A 196 12.61 -17.41 -20.36
N LEU A 197 12.87 -16.18 -20.81
CA LEU A 197 14.16 -15.80 -21.35
C LEU A 197 15.21 -16.04 -20.27
N ASP A 198 16.07 -17.01 -20.54
CA ASP A 198 17.23 -17.39 -19.75
C ASP A 198 18.25 -16.25 -19.85
N PHE A 199 18.37 -15.44 -18.80
CA PHE A 199 19.45 -14.47 -18.71
C PHE A 199 20.72 -15.16 -18.25
N GLY A 200 21.44 -15.71 -19.24
CA GLY A 200 22.90 -15.84 -19.30
C GLY A 200 23.64 -16.34 -18.06
N LYS A 201 24.04 -17.62 -18.09
CA LYS A 201 25.31 -18.03 -17.46
C LYS A 201 26.46 -17.71 -18.42
N LYS A 202 27.51 -17.09 -17.87
CA LYS A 202 28.79 -16.81 -18.53
C LYS A 202 29.42 -18.06 -19.14
#